data_AF-A0A357T4G6-F1
#
_entry.id   AF-A0A357T4G6-F1
#
_cell.length_a   1.000
_cell.length_b   1.000
_cell.length_c   1.000
_cell.angle_alpha   90.00
_cell.angle_beta   90.00
_cell.angle_gamma   90.00
#
_symmetry.space_group_name_H-M   'P 1'
#
loop_
_entity.id
_entity.type
_entity.pdbx_description
1 polymer ?
#
loop_
_entity_poly.entity_id
_entity_poly.type
_entity_poly.pdbx_seq_one_letter_code
_entity_poly.pdbx_strand_id
1 'polypeptide(L)'
;SAAKAIKKHPGKVTVYVPHYAMSGGTLIALAADEIVMDEHAALGPVDPQIEGLPAASLLKLVRHKPVSEISDRAMILADVAEKAIQQVKQGVFNLLVDNYGEEQAARIGGLLAEGYWTHDYPLTYEEIKAMGLNVRNELPVAIYKLMNLFPQPLRQQRSVTYLPERREKPEKND
;
A
#
# COMPACT_ATOMS: atom_id res chain seq x y z
N SER A 1 -7.58 14.31 -7.40
CA SER A 1 -6.32 13.55 -7.36
C SER A 1 -6.02 13.00 -8.75
N ALA A 2 -4.75 12.70 -9.04
CA ALA A 2 -4.33 12.14 -10.34
C ALA A 2 -5.10 10.85 -10.70
N ALA A 3 -5.26 9.93 -9.75
CA ALA A 3 -6.06 8.70 -9.93
C ALA A 3 -7.51 8.98 -10.39
N LYS A 4 -8.19 9.98 -9.80
CA LYS A 4 -9.54 10.36 -10.23
C LYS A 4 -9.58 10.97 -11.63
N ALA A 5 -8.51 11.67 -12.04
CA ALA A 5 -8.41 12.21 -13.39
C ALA A 5 -8.20 11.08 -14.42
N ILE A 6 -7.34 10.10 -14.09
CA ILE A 6 -7.16 8.88 -14.89
C ILE A 6 -8.48 8.12 -15.04
N LYS A 7 -9.20 7.89 -13.94
CA LYS A 7 -10.47 7.15 -13.98
C LYS A 7 -11.55 7.83 -14.84
N LYS A 8 -11.50 9.17 -14.97
CA LYS A 8 -12.43 9.94 -15.79
C LYS A 8 -11.98 10.11 -17.25
N HIS A 9 -10.78 9.64 -17.59
CA HIS A 9 -10.25 9.78 -18.93
C HIS A 9 -11.10 8.93 -19.91
N PRO A 10 -11.55 9.51 -21.05
CA PRO A 10 -12.51 8.83 -21.93
C PRO A 10 -11.89 7.69 -22.76
N GLY A 11 -10.57 7.71 -22.97
CA GLY A 11 -9.85 6.66 -23.68
C GLY A 11 -9.24 5.64 -22.72
N LYS A 12 -8.92 4.45 -23.26
CA LYS A 12 -8.21 3.41 -22.52
C LYS A 12 -6.91 3.96 -21.92
N VAL A 13 -6.72 3.79 -20.62
CA VAL A 13 -5.49 4.12 -19.90
C VAL A 13 -4.78 2.83 -19.50
N THR A 14 -3.50 2.73 -19.86
CA THR A 14 -2.61 1.65 -19.44
C THR A 14 -1.48 2.22 -18.59
N VAL A 15 -1.25 1.66 -17.41
CA VAL A 15 -0.15 2.04 -16.52
C VAL A 15 0.96 1.00 -16.62
N TYR A 16 2.18 1.46 -16.94
CA TYR A 16 3.37 0.63 -16.98
C TYR A 16 4.17 0.75 -15.68
N VAL A 17 4.44 -0.38 -15.01
CA VAL A 17 5.18 -0.45 -13.75
C VAL A 17 6.48 -1.23 -13.96
N PRO A 18 7.60 -0.56 -14.27
CA PRO A 18 8.86 -1.24 -14.55
C PRO A 18 9.57 -1.75 -13.28
N HIS A 19 9.36 -1.09 -12.13
CA HIS A 19 10.05 -1.44 -10.88
C HIS A 19 9.11 -1.41 -9.67
N TYR A 20 8.60 -0.24 -9.30
CA TYR A 20 7.74 -0.12 -8.11
C TYR A 20 6.70 0.99 -8.27
N ALA A 21 5.49 0.76 -7.75
CA ALA A 21 4.49 1.80 -7.54
C ALA A 21 3.82 1.63 -6.18
N MET A 22 4.21 2.49 -5.23
CA MET A 22 3.74 2.46 -3.83
C MET A 22 2.77 3.61 -3.56
N SER A 23 1.86 3.43 -2.58
CA SER A 23 0.97 4.49 -2.09
C SER A 23 0.19 5.18 -3.23
N GLY A 24 0.43 6.47 -3.48
CA GLY A 24 -0.22 7.20 -4.59
C GLY A 24 0.02 6.60 -5.97
N GLY A 25 1.17 5.95 -6.20
CA GLY A 25 1.45 5.23 -7.44
C GLY A 25 0.56 4.01 -7.63
N THR A 26 0.26 3.29 -6.54
CA THR A 26 -0.71 2.18 -6.55
C THR A 26 -2.11 2.71 -6.89
N LEU A 27 -2.55 3.82 -6.30
CA LEU A 27 -3.84 4.42 -6.63
C LEU A 27 -3.96 4.83 -8.10
N ILE A 28 -2.85 5.29 -8.71
CA ILE A 28 -2.78 5.57 -10.14
C ILE A 28 -2.93 4.29 -10.96
N ALA A 29 -2.22 3.22 -10.58
CA ALA A 29 -2.31 1.92 -11.25
C ALA A 29 -3.72 1.33 -11.17
N LEU A 30 -4.35 1.37 -9.99
CA LEU A 30 -5.71 0.88 -9.76
C LEU A 30 -6.79 1.68 -10.52
N ALA A 31 -6.52 2.94 -10.87
CA ALA A 31 -7.44 3.77 -11.63
C ALA A 31 -7.44 3.45 -13.13
N ALA A 32 -6.42 2.75 -13.63
CA ALA A 32 -6.24 2.44 -15.04
C ALA A 32 -7.12 1.25 -15.48
N ASP A 33 -7.31 1.12 -16.78
CA ASP A 33 -8.03 -0.02 -17.36
C ASP A 33 -7.17 -1.29 -17.39
N GLU A 34 -5.84 -1.09 -17.46
CA GLU A 34 -4.86 -2.16 -17.56
C GLU A 34 -3.56 -1.76 -16.85
N ILE A 35 -2.99 -2.71 -16.12
CA ILE A 35 -1.67 -2.59 -15.50
C ILE A 35 -0.72 -3.51 -16.25
N VAL A 36 0.37 -2.99 -16.76
CA VAL A 36 1.46 -3.79 -17.35
C VAL A 36 2.67 -3.63 -16.45
N MET A 37 3.15 -4.71 -15.86
CA MET A 37 4.27 -4.64 -14.92
C MET A 37 5.35 -5.66 -15.24
N ASP A 38 6.58 -5.34 -14.87
CA ASP A 38 7.68 -6.31 -14.89
C ASP A 38 7.38 -7.46 -13.91
N GLU A 39 7.91 -8.66 -14.17
CA GLU A 39 7.73 -9.84 -13.31
C GLU A 39 8.30 -9.65 -11.90
N HIS A 40 9.31 -8.80 -11.75
CA HIS A 40 9.96 -8.44 -10.50
C HIS A 40 9.52 -7.06 -9.99
N ALA A 41 8.58 -6.39 -10.67
CA ALA A 41 8.01 -5.17 -10.14
C ALA A 41 7.03 -5.45 -8.99
N ALA A 42 6.76 -4.42 -8.20
CA ALA A 42 5.74 -4.51 -7.16
C ALA A 42 4.83 -3.29 -7.06
N LEU A 43 3.59 -3.54 -6.66
CA LEU A 43 2.70 -2.52 -6.11
C LEU A 43 2.82 -2.51 -4.57
N GLY A 44 2.32 -1.46 -3.94
CA GLY A 44 2.23 -1.37 -2.49
C GLY A 44 0.79 -1.38 -1.99
N PRO A 45 0.56 -1.71 -0.71
CA PRO A 45 -0.68 -1.38 -0.03
C PRO A 45 -0.94 0.13 -0.06
N VAL A 46 -2.20 0.50 0.19
CA VAL A 46 -2.62 1.90 0.31
C VAL A 46 -3.15 2.19 1.71
N ASP A 47 -2.80 1.35 2.69
CA ASP A 47 -3.17 1.51 4.08
C ASP A 47 -2.73 2.89 4.60
N PRO A 48 -3.60 3.63 5.29
CA PRO A 48 -3.27 4.94 5.78
C PRO A 48 -2.37 4.85 7.02
N GLN A 49 -1.45 5.81 7.13
CA GLN A 49 -0.65 6.04 8.33
C GLN A 49 -1.05 7.35 8.99
N ILE A 50 -1.24 7.33 10.31
CA ILE A 50 -1.55 8.50 11.12
C ILE A 50 -0.33 8.78 12.00
N GLU A 51 0.29 9.95 11.81
CA GLU A 51 1.54 10.31 12.51
C GLU A 51 2.67 9.27 12.36
N GLY A 52 2.74 8.59 11.21
CA GLY A 52 3.71 7.53 10.93
C GLY A 52 3.36 6.17 11.54
N LEU A 53 2.23 6.04 12.24
CA LEU A 53 1.72 4.77 12.76
C LEU A 53 0.68 4.18 11.81
N PRO A 54 0.66 2.85 11.57
CA PRO A 54 -0.38 2.23 10.77
C PRO A 54 -1.76 2.43 11.41
N ALA A 55 -2.74 2.90 10.62
CA ALA A 55 -4.10 3.14 11.10
C ALA A 55 -4.72 1.85 11.67
N ALA A 56 -4.49 0.70 11.03
CA ALA A 56 -4.99 -0.59 11.50
C ALA A 56 -4.45 -0.96 12.89
N SER A 57 -3.20 -0.60 13.19
CA SER A 57 -2.59 -0.82 14.52
C SER A 57 -3.22 0.06 15.60
N LEU A 58 -3.58 1.31 15.28
CA LEU A 58 -4.30 2.20 16.21
C LEU A 58 -5.70 1.64 16.54
N LEU A 59 -6.41 1.09 15.55
CA LEU A 59 -7.69 0.41 15.80
C LEU A 59 -7.51 -0.87 16.62
N LYS A 60 -6.44 -1.63 16.37
CA LYS A 60 -6.13 -2.82 17.15
C LYS A 60 -5.85 -2.47 18.61
N LEU A 61 -5.10 -1.39 18.87
CA LEU A 61 -4.79 -0.90 20.21
C LEU A 61 -6.07 -0.69 21.03
N VAL A 62 -7.03 0.07 20.50
CA VAL A 62 -8.27 0.41 21.23
C VAL A 62 -9.22 -0.77 21.42
N ARG A 63 -9.10 -1.82 20.59
CA ARG A 63 -9.87 -3.06 20.74
C ARG A 63 -9.32 -3.99 21.81
N HIS A 64 -8.02 -3.93 22.11
CA HIS A 64 -7.35 -4.91 22.98
C HIS A 64 -7.01 -4.36 24.37
N LYS A 65 -6.88 -3.05 24.53
CA LYS A 65 -6.61 -2.43 25.83
C LYS A 65 -7.90 -1.96 26.50
N PRO A 66 -8.02 -2.07 27.84
CA PRO A 66 -9.12 -1.43 28.55
C PRO A 66 -9.03 0.09 28.37
N VAL A 67 -10.18 0.76 28.20
CA VAL A 67 -10.25 2.20 27.91
C VAL A 67 -9.50 3.05 28.95
N SER A 68 -9.50 2.63 30.22
CA SER A 68 -8.77 3.30 31.31
C SER A 68 -7.24 3.33 31.14
N GLU A 69 -6.68 2.47 30.29
CA GLU A 69 -5.24 2.41 30.00
C GLU A 69 -4.87 3.02 28.64
N ILE A 70 -5.83 3.66 27.97
CA ILE A 70 -5.63 4.31 26.68
C ILE A 70 -5.63 5.82 26.92
N SER A 71 -4.61 6.51 26.42
CA SER A 71 -4.57 7.97 26.51
C SER A 71 -5.60 8.62 25.59
N ASP A 72 -6.09 9.81 25.95
CA ASP A 72 -7.01 10.59 25.11
C ASP A 72 -6.46 10.81 23.70
N ARG A 73 -5.13 11.03 23.59
CA ARG A 73 -4.46 11.15 22.29
C ARG A 73 -4.60 9.87 21.47
N ALA A 74 -4.38 8.70 22.07
CA ALA A 74 -4.53 7.43 21.36
C ALA A 74 -5.98 7.17 20.92
N MET A 75 -6.97 7.59 21.74
CA MET A 75 -8.38 7.53 21.37
C MET A 75 -8.70 8.43 20.16
N ILE A 76 -8.21 9.67 20.15
CA ILE A 76 -8.38 10.60 19.02
C ILE A 76 -7.69 10.05 17.77
N LEU A 77 -6.47 9.54 17.88
CA LEU A 77 -5.75 8.95 16.75
C LEU A 77 -6.47 7.71 16.20
N ALA A 78 -7.09 6.89 17.05
CA ALA A 78 -7.87 5.75 16.62
C ALA A 78 -9.15 6.16 15.86
N ASP A 79 -9.85 7.20 16.32
CA ASP A 79 -10.99 7.77 15.59
C ASP A 79 -10.58 8.30 14.20
N VAL A 80 -9.46 9.03 14.12
CA VAL A 80 -8.90 9.51 12.85
C VAL A 80 -8.48 8.32 11.96
N ALA A 81 -7.87 7.29 12.54
CA ALA A 81 -7.46 6.09 11.83
C ALA A 81 -8.65 5.34 11.21
N GLU A 82 -9.75 5.21 11.94
CA GLU A 82 -10.97 4.57 11.42
C GLU A 82 -11.50 5.30 10.20
N LYS A 83 -11.63 6.63 10.31
CA LYS A 83 -12.08 7.48 9.21
C LYS A 83 -11.15 7.39 8.00
N ALA A 84 -9.83 7.41 8.23
CA ALA A 84 -8.85 7.31 7.17
C ALA A 84 -8.95 5.97 6.42
N ILE A 85 -9.08 4.85 7.13
CA ILE A 85 -9.27 3.52 6.51
C ILE A 85 -10.54 3.53 5.65
N GLN A 86 -11.66 3.99 6.16
CA GLN A 86 -12.91 4.02 5.39
C GLN A 86 -12.81 4.92 4.14
N GLN A 87 -12.16 6.08 4.26
CA GLN A 87 -11.95 6.98 3.13
C GLN A 87 -11.07 6.36 2.04
N VAL A 88 -9.99 5.67 2.43
CA VAL A 88 -9.13 4.96 1.48
C VAL A 88 -9.88 3.80 0.83
N LYS A 89 -10.56 2.97 1.61
CA LYS A 89 -11.39 1.86 1.10
C LYS A 89 -12.40 2.34 0.07
N GLN A 90 -13.14 3.39 0.40
CA GLN A 90 -14.12 3.98 -0.52
C GLN A 90 -13.44 4.58 -1.76
N GLY A 91 -12.26 5.19 -1.58
CA GLY A 91 -11.43 5.69 -2.66
C GLY A 91 -11.07 4.58 -3.65
N VAL A 92 -10.53 3.47 -3.16
CA VAL A 92 -10.17 2.30 -3.98
C VAL A 92 -11.40 1.68 -4.63
N PHE A 93 -12.48 1.49 -3.87
CA PHE A 93 -13.76 1.00 -4.39
C PHE A 93 -14.23 1.81 -5.60
N ASN A 94 -14.24 3.14 -5.48
CA ASN A 94 -14.66 4.04 -6.56
C ASN A 94 -13.75 3.98 -7.80
N LEU A 95 -12.49 3.58 -7.67
CA LEU A 95 -11.60 3.40 -8.81
C LEU A 95 -11.88 2.09 -9.56
N LEU A 96 -12.25 1.05 -8.81
CA LEU A 96 -12.35 -0.32 -9.32
C LEU A 96 -13.77 -0.72 -9.74
N VAL A 97 -14.82 -0.14 -9.14
CA VAL A 97 -16.21 -0.63 -9.28
C VAL A 97 -16.67 -0.78 -10.74
N ASP A 98 -16.35 0.18 -11.63
CA ASP A 98 -16.81 0.09 -13.02
C ASP A 98 -16.12 -1.03 -13.81
N ASN A 99 -14.88 -1.40 -13.43
CA ASN A 99 -14.06 -2.36 -14.18
C ASN A 99 -14.16 -3.79 -13.61
N TYR A 100 -14.50 -3.92 -12.32
CA TYR A 100 -14.46 -5.20 -11.60
C TYR A 100 -15.77 -5.56 -10.90
N GLY A 101 -16.75 -4.64 -10.85
CA GLY A 101 -18.00 -4.83 -10.11
C GLY A 101 -17.86 -4.58 -8.60
N GLU A 102 -19.01 -4.48 -7.94
CA GLU A 102 -19.09 -4.05 -6.52
C GLU A 102 -18.37 -5.02 -5.57
N GLU A 103 -18.62 -6.33 -5.70
CA GLU A 103 -18.08 -7.34 -4.79
C GLU A 103 -16.54 -7.36 -4.81
N GLN A 104 -15.97 -7.42 -6.01
CA GLN A 104 -14.51 -7.46 -6.18
C GLN A 104 -13.87 -6.13 -5.79
N ALA A 105 -14.46 -5.00 -6.17
CA ALA A 105 -13.96 -3.68 -5.78
C ALA A 105 -13.94 -3.50 -4.25
N ALA A 106 -15.01 -3.96 -3.56
CA ALA A 106 -15.08 -3.90 -2.10
C ALA A 106 -14.04 -4.82 -1.44
N ARG A 107 -13.88 -6.05 -1.95
CA ARG A 107 -12.88 -7.01 -1.46
C ARG A 107 -11.46 -6.45 -1.59
N ILE A 108 -11.09 -5.96 -2.76
CA ILE A 108 -9.76 -5.40 -3.02
C ILE A 108 -9.52 -4.14 -2.18
N GLY A 109 -10.54 -3.27 -2.07
CA GLY A 109 -10.48 -2.08 -1.22
C GLY A 109 -10.19 -2.42 0.24
N GLY A 110 -10.81 -3.48 0.77
CA GLY A 110 -10.52 -3.99 2.11
C GLY A 110 -9.08 -4.50 2.25
N LEU A 111 -8.67 -5.42 1.37
CA LEU A 111 -7.33 -6.02 1.39
C LEU A 111 -6.22 -4.96 1.40
N LEU A 112 -6.30 -3.96 0.51
CA LEU A 112 -5.23 -2.98 0.34
C LEU A 112 -5.21 -1.86 1.40
N ALA A 113 -6.30 -1.66 2.16
CA ALA A 113 -6.44 -0.52 3.07
C ALA A 113 -6.51 -0.91 4.57
N GLU A 114 -6.91 -2.14 4.89
CA GLU A 114 -7.17 -2.55 6.29
C GLU A 114 -5.93 -3.09 7.03
N GLY A 115 -4.74 -2.97 6.43
CA GLY A 115 -3.49 -3.40 7.06
C GLY A 115 -3.31 -4.91 7.10
N TYR A 116 -3.76 -5.63 6.06
CA TYR A 116 -3.39 -7.03 5.83
C TYR A 116 -1.87 -7.20 5.63
N TRP A 117 -1.24 -6.16 5.09
CA TRP A 117 0.21 -6.06 4.90
C TRP A 117 0.76 -4.81 5.58
N THR A 118 2.07 -4.79 5.81
CA THR A 118 2.78 -3.56 6.17
C THR A 118 2.82 -2.61 4.97
N HIS A 119 2.92 -1.30 5.23
CA HIS A 119 2.89 -0.26 4.20
C HIS A 119 3.99 -0.40 3.12
N ASP A 120 5.08 -1.08 3.45
CA ASP A 120 6.24 -1.32 2.59
C ASP A 120 6.25 -2.71 1.94
N TYR A 121 5.23 -3.54 2.17
CA TYR A 121 5.14 -4.87 1.60
C TYR A 121 5.05 -4.80 0.06
N PRO A 122 5.96 -5.46 -0.68
CA PRO A 122 5.93 -5.46 -2.13
C PRO A 122 4.92 -6.51 -2.63
N LEU A 123 3.77 -6.06 -3.12
CA LEU A 123 2.79 -6.91 -3.79
C LEU A 123 3.29 -7.25 -5.20
N THR A 124 3.67 -8.51 -5.38
CA THR A 124 4.22 -9.05 -6.63
C THR A 124 3.18 -9.14 -7.75
N TYR A 125 3.64 -9.30 -9.00
CA TYR A 125 2.76 -9.56 -10.14
C TYR A 125 1.76 -10.69 -9.88
N GLU A 126 2.22 -11.81 -9.31
CA GLU A 126 1.37 -12.98 -9.04
C GLU A 126 0.32 -12.69 -7.96
N GLU A 127 0.67 -11.97 -6.89
CA GLU A 127 -0.30 -11.57 -5.85
C GLU A 127 -1.37 -10.63 -6.42
N ILE A 128 -0.97 -9.63 -7.22
CA ILE A 128 -1.89 -8.69 -7.87
C ILE A 128 -2.81 -9.41 -8.86
N LYS A 129 -2.28 -10.36 -9.63
CA LYS A 129 -3.06 -11.21 -10.53
C LYS A 129 -4.04 -12.10 -9.76
N ALA A 130 -3.61 -12.69 -8.65
CA ALA A 130 -4.45 -13.53 -7.80
C ALA A 130 -5.61 -12.75 -7.13
N MET A 131 -5.46 -11.43 -6.91
CA MET A 131 -6.57 -10.57 -6.47
C MET A 131 -7.64 -10.36 -7.57
N GLY A 132 -7.31 -10.72 -8.82
CA GLY A 132 -8.17 -10.60 -9.99
C GLY A 132 -8.10 -9.23 -10.66
N LEU A 133 -7.02 -8.47 -10.45
CA LEU A 133 -6.77 -7.23 -11.18
C LEU A 133 -6.32 -7.53 -12.61
N ASN A 134 -6.70 -6.67 -13.56
CA ASN A 134 -6.31 -6.77 -14.96
C ASN A 134 -4.83 -6.38 -15.14
N VAL A 135 -3.96 -7.36 -14.93
CA VAL A 135 -2.51 -7.20 -14.96
C VAL A 135 -1.85 -8.13 -15.98
N ARG A 136 -0.87 -7.61 -16.73
CA ARG A 136 -0.04 -8.37 -17.68
C ARG A 136 1.45 -8.17 -17.40
N ASN A 137 2.25 -9.18 -17.71
CA ASN A 137 3.71 -9.17 -17.53
C ASN A 137 4.49 -8.88 -18.83
N GLU A 138 3.86 -8.18 -19.78
CA GLU A 138 4.41 -7.93 -21.12
C GLU A 138 4.97 -6.50 -21.24
N LEU A 139 5.91 -6.13 -20.37
CA LEU A 139 6.47 -4.78 -20.39
C LEU A 139 7.29 -4.54 -21.68
N PRO A 140 6.97 -3.53 -22.51
CA PRO A 140 7.71 -3.30 -23.75
C PRO A 140 9.16 -2.89 -23.51
N VAL A 141 10.09 -3.42 -24.32
CA VAL A 141 11.53 -3.10 -24.23
C VAL A 141 11.81 -1.59 -24.27
N ALA A 142 10.99 -0.82 -25.00
CA ALA A 142 11.10 0.63 -25.07
C ALA A 142 10.93 1.32 -23.70
N ILE A 143 10.13 0.76 -22.79
CA ILE A 143 9.94 1.29 -21.44
C ILE A 143 11.23 1.14 -20.62
N TYR A 144 11.90 -0.02 -20.66
CA TYR A 144 13.20 -0.17 -19.99
C TYR A 144 14.25 0.80 -20.57
N LYS A 145 14.28 0.96 -21.90
CA LYS A 145 15.18 1.92 -22.55
C LYS A 145 14.94 3.35 -22.06
N LEU A 146 13.67 3.75 -21.92
CA LEU A 146 13.31 5.05 -21.37
C LEU A 146 13.79 5.20 -19.92
N MET A 147 13.59 4.18 -19.08
CA MET A 147 14.02 4.21 -17.67
C MET A 147 15.54 4.31 -17.51
N ASN A 148 16.31 3.69 -18.40
CA ASN A 148 17.78 3.82 -18.39
C ASN A 148 18.27 5.26 -18.67
N LEU A 149 17.45 6.11 -19.31
CA LEU A 149 17.77 7.52 -19.51
C LEU A 149 17.53 8.37 -18.25
N PHE A 150 16.72 7.86 -17.32
CA PHE A 150 16.34 8.54 -16.08
C PHE A 150 16.58 7.62 -14.88
N PRO A 151 17.86 7.33 -14.54
CA PRO A 151 18.18 6.43 -13.44
C PRO A 151 17.54 6.96 -12.15
N GLN A 152 16.70 6.13 -11.54
CA GLN A 152 16.04 6.47 -10.28
C GLN A 152 17.10 6.57 -9.18
N PRO A 153 17.09 7.62 -8.35
CA PRO A 153 17.98 7.67 -7.20
C PRO A 153 17.70 6.46 -6.32
N LEU A 154 18.73 5.63 -6.09
CA LEU A 154 18.66 4.50 -5.18
C LEU A 154 18.30 5.01 -3.78
N ARG A 155 17.03 4.93 -3.40
CA ARG A 155 16.67 4.93 -1.98
C ARG A 155 17.29 3.67 -1.42
N GLN A 156 18.37 3.81 -0.65
CA GLN A 156 18.90 2.71 0.16
C GLN A 156 17.74 2.19 1.03
N GLN A 157 17.10 1.09 0.62
CA GLN A 157 16.40 0.26 1.59
C GLN A 157 17.48 -0.17 2.59
N ARG A 158 17.26 0.13 3.88
CA ARG A 158 18.17 -0.30 4.95
C ARG A 158 18.24 -1.83 4.90
N SER A 159 19.29 -2.38 4.30
CA SER A 159 19.36 -3.79 3.95
C SER A 159 19.42 -4.71 5.17
N VAL A 160 19.91 -4.25 6.32
CA VAL A 160 19.76 -4.91 7.62
C VAL A 160 19.95 -3.81 8.67
N THR A 161 18.99 -3.62 9.59
CA THR A 161 19.27 -2.89 10.84
C THR A 161 19.65 -3.92 11.88
N TYR A 162 20.95 -4.16 12.07
CA TYR A 162 21.44 -4.95 13.20
C TYR A 162 21.25 -4.09 14.46
N LEU A 163 20.21 -4.39 15.26
CA LEU A 163 20.09 -3.83 16.59
C LEU A 163 21.11 -4.56 17.47
N PRO A 164 22.10 -3.86 18.09
CA PRO A 164 22.93 -4.50 19.09
C PRO A 164 22.03 -4.86 20.27
N GLU A 165 21.80 -6.15 20.49
CA GLU A 165 21.24 -6.63 21.75
C GLU A 165 22.13 -6.09 22.87
N ARG A 166 21.55 -5.24 23.73
CA ARG A 166 22.18 -4.87 24.99
C ARG A 166 22.20 -6.13 25.85
N ARG A 167 23.30 -6.87 25.82
CA ARG A 167 23.58 -7.92 26.81
C ARG A 167 23.53 -7.29 28.19
N GLU A 168 22.48 -7.57 28.94
CA GLU A 168 22.48 -7.33 30.37
C GLU A 168 23.60 -8.17 30.98
N LYS A 169 24.53 -7.51 31.68
CA LYS A 169 25.54 -8.20 32.46
C LYS A 169 24.81 -8.91 33.61
N PRO A 170 25.15 -10.16 33.94
CA PRO A 170 24.56 -10.81 35.10
C PRO A 170 24.89 -10.00 36.35
N GLU A 171 23.87 -9.69 37.14
CA GLU A 171 24.02 -9.13 38.49
C GLU A 171 24.95 -10.05 39.30
N LYS A 172 26.02 -9.47 39.84
CA LYS A 172 26.74 -10.10 40.94
C LYS A 172 25.91 -9.89 42.18
N ASN A 173 25.36 -10.97 42.72
CA ASN A 173 24.93 -11.03 44.10
C ASN A 173 26.18 -10.93 44.99
N ASP A 174 26.25 -9.91 45.83
CA ASP A 174 27.01 -9.91 47.08
C ASP A 174 26.00 -9.98 48.24
#